data_AF-A0A1Y3NFE7-F1
#
_entry.id   AF-A0A1Y3NFE7-F1
#
_cell.length_a   1.000
_cell.length_b   1.000
_cell.length_c   1.000
_cell.angle_alpha   90.00
_cell.angle_beta   90.00
_cell.angle_gamma   90.00
#
_symmetry.space_group_name_H-M   'P 1'
#
loop_
_entity.id
_entity.type
_entity.pdbx_description
1 polymer ?
#
loop_
_entity_poly.entity_id
_entity_poly.type
_entity_poly.pdbx_seq_one_letter_code
_entity_poly.pdbx_strand_id
1 'polypeptide(L)'
;MKLVKPIKEKKINIDRKYKFNFSYKKVNNSKIYRCTHYKTDYKCKSFIILNDKNKIIKYYNNHNHLEEDYNATITQMMRTINKQYPSNIKTFDEIPGESKILKTVRDEDFMIFKNPNVVIFQYLFQEKIYSQYSEDIFVDGTFSTAPKFSYQVFITRNCIKEYNCFYTTSISILNNKKQANYEILLNEVNKNAFKYKNNVIISPIKFQCDFEKGISNAAKKFFLI
;
A
#
# COMPACT_ATOMS: atom_id res chain seq x y z
N MET A 1 37.07 23.58 -3.23
CA MET A 1 37.83 22.50 -2.53
C MET A 1 37.16 22.24 -1.18
N LYS A 2 36.31 21.21 -1.06
CA LYS A 2 35.66 20.89 0.23
C LYS A 2 36.47 19.80 0.94
N LEU A 3 36.99 20.16 2.11
CA LEU A 3 37.79 19.31 3.00
C LEU A 3 36.90 18.28 3.70
N VAL A 4 37.17 16.99 3.48
CA VAL A 4 36.56 15.88 4.24
C VAL A 4 37.41 15.68 5.51
N LYS A 5 36.87 16.05 6.68
CA LYS A 5 37.51 15.77 7.99
C LYS A 5 37.37 14.29 8.36
N PRO A 6 38.46 13.57 8.73
CA PRO A 6 38.38 12.17 9.13
C PRO A 6 38.00 12.03 10.60
N ILE A 7 36.84 11.42 10.87
CA ILE A 7 36.47 10.94 12.21
C ILE A 7 36.78 9.44 12.24
N LYS A 8 37.87 9.06 12.93
CA LYS A 8 38.27 7.67 13.28
C LYS A 8 38.15 6.65 12.12
N GLU A 9 39.13 6.66 11.21
CA GLU A 9 39.56 5.72 10.13
C GLU A 9 38.65 4.63 9.49
N LYS A 10 37.42 4.34 9.95
CA LYS A 10 36.62 3.23 9.43
C LYS A 10 35.53 3.65 8.45
N LYS A 11 35.13 4.92 8.41
CA LYS A 11 34.00 5.39 7.57
C LYS A 11 34.28 6.74 6.91
N ILE A 12 33.81 6.90 5.68
CA ILE A 12 33.76 8.18 4.95
C ILE A 12 32.32 8.45 4.52
N ASN A 13 31.94 9.72 4.45
CA ASN A 13 30.66 10.17 3.91
C ASN A 13 30.93 11.13 2.76
N ILE A 14 30.31 10.88 1.60
CA ILE A 14 30.42 11.76 0.43
C ILE A 14 29.12 12.55 0.30
N ASP A 15 29.24 13.87 0.37
CA ASP A 15 28.16 14.84 0.16
C ASP A 15 26.86 14.57 0.95
N ARG A 16 26.96 13.88 2.10
CA ARG A 16 25.84 13.45 2.96
C ARG A 16 24.88 12.44 2.31
N LYS A 17 25.08 12.09 1.03
CA LYS A 17 24.21 11.19 0.27
C LYS A 17 24.42 9.72 0.64
N TYR A 18 25.68 9.31 0.81
CA TYR A 18 26.03 7.91 0.98
C TYR A 18 27.23 7.72 1.92
N LYS A 19 27.11 6.79 2.88
CA LYS A 19 28.22 6.34 3.72
C LYS A 19 28.96 5.17 3.09
N PHE A 20 30.28 5.18 3.27
CA PHE A 20 31.16 4.10 2.86
C PHE A 20 32.01 3.65 4.04
N ASN A 21 32.17 2.34 4.19
CA ASN A 21 33.07 1.73 5.14
C ASN A 21 34.41 1.42 4.47
N PHE A 22 35.50 1.57 5.21
CA PHE A 22 36.81 1.10 4.77
C PHE A 22 36.74 -0.41 4.50
N SER A 23 37.31 -0.82 3.36
CA SER A 23 37.38 -2.21 2.94
C SER A 23 38.80 -2.74 3.12
N TYR A 24 39.76 -2.26 2.31
CA TYR A 24 41.16 -2.68 2.39
C TYR A 24 42.07 -1.66 1.69
N LYS A 25 43.37 -1.80 1.90
CA LYS A 25 44.45 -0.99 1.30
C LYS A 25 45.13 -1.79 0.19
N LYS A 26 45.40 -1.17 -0.96
CA LYS A 26 46.13 -1.77 -2.09
C LYS A 26 47.64 -1.64 -1.89
N VAL A 27 48.41 -2.39 -2.69
CA VAL A 27 49.89 -2.37 -2.71
C VAL A 27 50.45 -0.97 -2.98
N ASN A 28 49.80 -0.20 -3.87
CA ASN A 28 50.16 1.19 -4.16
C ASN A 28 49.65 2.20 -3.11
N ASN A 29 49.43 1.75 -1.88
CA ASN A 29 48.89 2.48 -0.73
C ASN A 29 47.48 3.07 -0.84
N SER A 30 46.83 3.00 -2.01
CA SER A 30 45.45 3.48 -2.16
C SER A 30 44.45 2.69 -1.29
N LYS A 31 43.45 3.39 -0.75
CA LYS A 31 42.42 2.84 0.17
C LYS A 31 41.10 2.65 -0.56
N ILE A 32 40.47 1.49 -0.43
CA ILE A 32 39.14 1.21 -0.97
C ILE A 32 38.08 1.32 0.13
N TYR A 33 37.01 2.04 -0.18
CA TYR A 33 35.83 2.17 0.65
C TYR A 33 34.61 1.64 -0.11
N ARG A 34 33.80 0.79 0.52
CA ARG A 34 32.57 0.23 -0.06
C ARG A 34 31.35 0.83 0.61
N CYS A 35 30.27 1.05 -0.13
CA CYS A 35 29.02 1.55 0.43
C CYS A 35 28.59 0.68 1.63
N THR A 36 28.05 1.29 2.69
CA THR A 36 27.57 0.59 3.90
C THR A 36 26.55 -0.52 3.60
N HIS A 37 25.75 -0.36 2.54
CA HIS A 37 24.73 -1.31 2.09
C HIS A 37 25.26 -2.47 1.24
N TYR A 38 26.58 -2.65 1.11
CA TYR A 38 27.16 -3.77 0.33
C TYR A 38 26.86 -5.16 0.90
N LYS A 39 26.59 -5.26 2.20
CA LYS A 39 26.26 -6.50 2.93
C LYS A 39 24.79 -6.65 3.30
N THR A 40 23.97 -5.63 3.06
CA THR A 40 22.52 -5.69 3.28
C THR A 40 21.81 -6.32 2.09
N ASP A 41 20.48 -6.48 2.14
CA ASP A 41 19.68 -7.01 1.03
C ASP A 41 19.87 -6.24 -0.28
N TYR A 42 20.18 -4.94 -0.18
CA TYR A 42 20.56 -4.13 -1.33
C TYR A 42 21.80 -4.68 -2.08
N LYS A 43 22.77 -5.34 -1.42
CA LYS A 43 24.01 -5.83 -2.05
C LYS A 43 24.70 -4.76 -2.92
N CYS A 44 24.73 -3.53 -2.42
CA CYS A 44 25.18 -2.35 -3.16
C CYS A 44 26.63 -2.51 -3.66
N LYS A 45 26.86 -2.21 -4.95
CA LYS A 45 28.15 -2.38 -5.63
C LYS A 45 29.01 -1.11 -5.64
N SER A 46 28.51 0.01 -5.14
CA SER A 46 29.25 1.28 -5.10
C SER A 46 30.51 1.20 -4.24
N PHE A 47 31.60 1.76 -4.75
CA PHE A 47 32.87 1.88 -4.03
C PHE A 47 33.67 3.10 -4.47
N ILE A 48 34.57 3.54 -3.60
CA ILE A 48 35.47 4.68 -3.80
C ILE A 48 36.90 4.21 -3.55
N ILE A 49 37.83 4.68 -4.37
CA ILE A 49 39.26 4.50 -4.18
C ILE A 49 39.87 5.87 -3.88
N LEU A 50 40.52 5.99 -2.72
CA LEU A 50 41.27 7.16 -2.30
C LEU A 50 42.77 6.90 -2.43
N ASN A 51 43.55 7.91 -2.81
CA ASN A 51 45.01 7.86 -2.71
C ASN A 51 45.48 8.12 -1.28
N ASP A 52 46.78 8.08 -1.09
CA ASP A 52 47.47 8.25 0.19
C ASP A 52 47.22 9.64 0.81
N LYS A 53 46.88 10.62 -0.04
CA LYS A 53 46.49 11.99 0.32
C LYS A 53 44.97 12.16 0.49
N ASN A 54 44.21 11.06 0.59
CA ASN A 54 42.75 11.01 0.68
C ASN A 54 42.00 11.68 -0.48
N LYS A 55 42.63 11.85 -1.65
CA LYS A 55 41.95 12.32 -2.87
C LYS A 55 41.30 11.16 -3.61
N ILE A 56 40.11 11.38 -4.15
CA ILE A 56 39.38 10.38 -4.94
C ILE A 56 40.16 10.11 -6.24
N ILE A 57 40.59 8.87 -6.42
CA ILE A 57 41.17 8.36 -7.67
C ILE A 57 40.05 7.84 -8.57
N LYS A 58 39.10 7.10 -7.99
CA LYS A 58 37.99 6.48 -8.70
C LYS A 58 36.77 6.43 -7.81
N TYR A 59 35.62 6.80 -8.37
CA TYR A 59 34.33 6.61 -7.74
C TYR A 59 33.42 5.82 -8.68
N TYR A 60 33.05 4.62 -8.26
CA TYR A 60 32.02 3.83 -8.92
C TYR A 60 30.70 4.07 -8.20
N ASN A 61 29.88 4.98 -8.75
CA ASN A 61 28.65 5.47 -8.15
C ASN A 61 27.42 4.71 -8.70
N ASN A 62 27.27 3.44 -8.33
CA ASN A 62 26.18 2.57 -8.79
C ASN A 62 25.37 2.05 -7.59
N HIS A 63 24.54 2.93 -7.03
CA HIS A 63 23.67 2.60 -5.91
C HIS A 63 22.33 2.07 -6.42
N ASN A 64 21.84 1.02 -5.78
CA ASN A 64 20.52 0.44 -5.99
C ASN A 64 19.61 0.65 -4.77
N HIS A 65 19.86 1.72 -4.04
CA HIS A 65 19.10 2.15 -2.88
C HIS A 65 19.05 3.68 -2.84
N LEU A 66 18.07 4.20 -2.11
CA LEU A 66 17.87 5.64 -1.95
C LEU A 66 19.01 6.29 -1.14
N GLU A 67 19.16 7.59 -1.33
CA GLU A 67 20.09 8.43 -0.55
C GLU A 67 19.75 8.40 0.94
N GLU A 68 20.76 8.53 1.81
CA GLU A 68 20.57 8.41 3.26
C GLU A 68 19.67 9.51 3.83
N ASP A 69 19.83 10.75 3.37
CA ASP A 69 19.03 11.89 3.83
C ASP A 69 17.55 11.76 3.43
N TYR A 70 17.27 11.17 2.26
CA TYR A 70 15.91 10.85 1.83
C TYR A 70 15.28 9.78 2.74
N ASN A 71 16.00 8.69 3.01
CA ASN A 71 15.52 7.64 3.92
C ASN A 71 15.29 8.16 5.34
N ALA A 72 16.16 9.05 5.83
CA ALA A 72 16.01 9.69 7.14
C ALA A 72 14.75 10.58 7.19
N THR A 73 14.49 11.34 6.12
CA THR A 73 13.29 12.18 5.99
C THR A 73 12.02 11.34 6.01
N ILE A 74 11.93 10.28 5.18
CA ILE A 74 10.80 9.34 5.18
C ILE A 74 10.59 8.73 6.57
N THR A 75 11.67 8.31 7.23
CA THR A 75 11.60 7.73 8.59
C THR A 75 11.05 8.74 9.61
N GLN A 76 11.48 10.01 9.54
CA GLN A 76 11.01 11.05 10.44
C GLN A 76 9.54 11.40 10.21
N MET A 77 9.11 11.46 8.94
CA MET A 77 7.71 11.63 8.57
C MET A 77 6.85 10.48 9.10
N MET A 78 7.27 9.23 8.88
CA MET A 78 6.56 8.04 9.40
C MET A 78 6.46 8.06 10.92
N ARG A 79 7.53 8.43 11.64
CA ARG A 79 7.48 8.57 13.11
C ARG A 79 6.51 9.65 13.57
N THR A 80 6.44 10.76 12.85
CA THR A 80 5.53 11.87 13.17
C THR A 80 4.08 11.44 12.97
N ILE A 81 3.79 10.78 11.84
CA ILE A 81 2.48 10.16 11.56
C ILE A 81 2.13 9.14 12.65
N ASN A 82 3.03 8.20 12.95
CA ASN A 82 2.79 7.17 13.97
C ASN A 82 2.64 7.72 15.40
N LYS A 83 3.08 8.95 15.68
CA LYS A 83 2.81 9.64 16.96
C LYS A 83 1.43 10.29 16.99
N GLN A 84 0.93 10.72 15.83
CA GLN A 84 -0.37 11.36 15.70
C GLN A 84 -1.52 10.35 15.72
N TYR A 85 -1.29 9.14 15.20
CA TYR A 85 -2.28 8.08 15.14
C TYR A 85 -2.04 7.02 16.23
N PRO A 86 -3.09 6.27 16.66
CA PRO A 86 -2.94 5.16 17.59
C PRO A 86 -1.93 4.12 17.08
N SER A 87 -1.44 3.26 17.99
CA SER A 87 -0.58 2.14 17.60
C SER A 87 -1.23 1.34 16.48
N ASN A 88 -0.43 1.00 15.44
CA ASN A 88 -0.89 0.18 14.33
C ASN A 88 -1.56 -1.10 14.83
N ILE A 89 -2.77 -1.33 14.34
CA ILE A 89 -3.53 -2.57 14.53
C ILE A 89 -2.65 -3.74 14.06
N LYS A 90 -2.50 -4.78 14.90
CA LYS A 90 -1.63 -5.93 14.61
C LYS A 90 -2.41 -7.16 14.16
N THR A 91 -3.68 -7.25 14.51
CA THR A 91 -4.54 -8.39 14.22
C THR A 91 -5.90 -7.92 13.70
N PHE A 92 -6.59 -8.77 12.95
CA PHE A 92 -7.92 -8.44 12.42
C PHE A 92 -8.99 -8.29 13.52
N ASP A 93 -8.78 -8.95 14.66
CA ASP A 93 -9.70 -8.96 15.80
C ASP A 93 -9.64 -7.67 16.64
N GLU A 94 -8.52 -6.94 16.57
CA GLU A 94 -8.37 -5.61 17.18
C GLU A 94 -9.25 -4.54 16.50
N ILE A 95 -9.78 -4.81 15.30
CA ILE A 95 -10.72 -3.90 14.63
C ILE A 95 -12.11 -4.06 15.28
N PRO A 96 -12.71 -2.98 15.82
CA PRO A 96 -14.00 -3.05 16.49
C PRO A 96 -15.08 -3.73 15.63
N GLY A 97 -15.74 -4.74 16.19
CA GLY A 97 -16.73 -5.58 15.49
C GLY A 97 -18.06 -4.90 15.14
N GLU A 98 -18.24 -3.64 15.51
CA GLU A 98 -19.49 -2.91 15.32
C GLU A 98 -19.48 -2.18 13.98
N SER A 99 -20.52 -2.41 13.19
CA SER A 99 -20.79 -1.56 12.03
C SER A 99 -21.16 -0.15 12.50
N LYS A 100 -20.52 0.88 11.93
CA LYS A 100 -20.71 2.29 12.34
C LYS A 100 -20.94 3.16 11.13
N ILE A 101 -21.90 4.07 11.26
CA ILE A 101 -22.02 5.22 10.37
C ILE A 101 -21.25 6.36 11.02
N LEU A 102 -20.34 6.93 10.26
CA LEU A 102 -19.45 8.02 10.62
C LEU A 102 -19.72 9.19 9.67
N LYS A 103 -19.28 10.38 10.07
CA LYS A 103 -19.25 11.56 9.20
C LYS A 103 -17.83 11.92 8.87
N THR A 104 -17.57 12.26 7.61
CA THR A 104 -16.27 12.79 7.20
C THR A 104 -16.10 14.24 7.63
N VAL A 105 -14.90 14.79 7.44
CA VAL A 105 -14.63 16.23 7.65
C VAL A 105 -15.44 17.15 6.72
N ARG A 106 -16.08 16.59 5.68
CA ARG A 106 -16.99 17.29 4.77
C ARG A 106 -18.46 17.06 5.08
N ASP A 107 -18.77 16.49 6.25
CA ASP A 107 -20.13 16.13 6.69
C ASP A 107 -20.81 15.06 5.80
N GLU A 108 -20.01 14.26 5.08
CA GLU A 108 -20.50 13.16 4.25
C GLU A 108 -20.64 11.89 5.08
N ASP A 109 -21.73 11.15 4.88
CA ASP A 109 -21.95 9.88 5.59
C ASP A 109 -21.07 8.77 5.00
N PHE A 110 -20.35 8.10 5.91
CA PHE A 110 -19.43 7.02 5.63
C PHE A 110 -19.73 5.84 6.55
N MET A 111 -19.84 4.64 6.00
CA MET A 111 -20.16 3.46 6.76
C MET A 111 -18.99 2.48 6.79
N ILE A 112 -18.76 1.92 7.96
CA ILE A 112 -17.89 0.78 8.17
C ILE A 112 -18.77 -0.40 8.54
N PHE A 113 -18.71 -1.47 7.76
CA PHE A 113 -19.22 -2.78 8.16
C PHE A 113 -18.06 -3.64 8.64
N LYS A 114 -18.24 -4.36 9.74
CA LYS A 114 -17.26 -5.31 10.26
C LYS A 114 -17.92 -6.61 10.66
N ASN A 115 -17.29 -7.72 10.27
CA ASN A 115 -17.49 -9.02 10.88
C ASN A 115 -16.11 -9.68 11.15
N PRO A 116 -16.02 -10.91 11.70
CA PRO A 116 -14.72 -11.55 11.99
C PRO A 116 -13.78 -11.77 10.80
N ASN A 117 -14.27 -11.72 9.55
CA ASN A 117 -13.49 -12.04 8.36
C ASN A 117 -13.44 -10.94 7.29
N VAL A 118 -14.30 -9.92 7.37
CA VAL A 118 -14.49 -8.89 6.36
C VAL A 118 -14.69 -7.54 7.04
N VAL A 119 -13.97 -6.53 6.57
CA VAL A 119 -14.24 -5.11 6.83
C VAL A 119 -14.63 -4.48 5.51
N ILE A 120 -15.67 -3.65 5.48
CA ILE A 120 -16.10 -2.93 4.29
C ILE A 120 -16.23 -1.46 4.65
N PHE A 121 -15.62 -0.62 3.83
CA PHE A 121 -15.69 0.83 3.90
C PHE A 121 -16.52 1.32 2.72
N GLN A 122 -17.60 2.07 2.99
CA GLN A 122 -18.53 2.56 1.97
C GLN A 122 -18.86 4.03 2.20
N TYR A 123 -18.91 4.81 1.12
CA TYR A 123 -19.51 6.14 1.15
C TYR A 123 -20.96 6.05 0.72
N LEU A 124 -21.90 6.53 1.54
CA LEU A 124 -23.33 6.42 1.23
C LEU A 124 -23.72 7.17 -0.05
N PHE A 125 -23.04 8.27 -0.36
CA PHE A 125 -23.21 8.96 -1.63
C PHE A 125 -22.83 8.09 -2.84
N GLN A 126 -21.72 7.35 -2.73
CA GLN A 126 -21.27 6.44 -3.79
C GLN A 126 -22.23 5.25 -3.95
N GLU A 127 -22.86 4.78 -2.86
CA GLU A 127 -23.92 3.75 -2.92
C GLU A 127 -25.14 4.23 -3.71
N LYS A 128 -25.51 5.51 -3.59
CA LYS A 128 -26.58 6.09 -4.41
C LYS A 128 -26.23 6.06 -5.89
N ILE A 129 -25.02 6.46 -6.26
CA ILE A 129 -24.52 6.36 -7.64
C ILE A 129 -24.52 4.90 -8.09
N TYR A 130 -23.98 4.00 -7.29
CA TYR A 130 -23.93 2.57 -7.58
C TYR A 130 -25.32 2.00 -7.86
N SER A 131 -26.32 2.36 -7.05
CA SER A 131 -27.71 1.90 -7.23
C SER A 131 -28.33 2.30 -8.58
N GLN A 132 -27.91 3.45 -9.13
CA GLN A 132 -28.37 3.99 -10.40
C GLN A 132 -27.58 3.44 -11.59
N TYR A 133 -26.28 3.22 -11.40
CA TYR A 133 -25.32 2.84 -12.45
C TYR A 133 -24.61 1.53 -12.13
N SER A 134 -25.39 0.47 -11.90
CA SER A 134 -24.89 -0.86 -11.54
C SER A 134 -24.71 -1.80 -12.74
N GLU A 135 -24.77 -1.31 -13.98
CA GLU A 135 -24.70 -2.17 -15.18
C GLU A 135 -23.36 -2.89 -15.31
N ASP A 136 -22.27 -2.16 -15.11
CA ASP A 136 -20.90 -2.65 -15.27
C ASP A 136 -20.16 -2.49 -13.94
N ILE A 137 -19.89 -3.60 -13.27
CA ILE A 137 -19.21 -3.67 -11.98
C ILE A 137 -17.84 -4.30 -12.18
N PHE A 138 -16.84 -3.69 -11.55
CA PHE A 138 -15.45 -4.13 -11.54
C PHE A 138 -15.00 -4.36 -10.11
N VAL A 139 -14.44 -5.52 -9.83
CA VAL A 139 -13.92 -5.88 -8.51
C VAL A 139 -12.47 -6.34 -8.64
N ASP A 140 -11.57 -5.50 -8.16
CA ASP A 140 -10.12 -5.71 -8.26
C ASP A 140 -9.53 -5.99 -6.87
N GLY A 141 -8.73 -7.05 -6.75
CA GLY A 141 -8.13 -7.51 -5.52
C GLY A 141 -6.62 -7.29 -5.51
N THR A 142 -6.11 -6.55 -4.52
CA THR A 142 -4.68 -6.25 -4.38
C THR A 142 -4.10 -6.74 -3.06
N PHE A 143 -2.94 -7.39 -3.17
CA PHE A 143 -2.14 -7.87 -2.02
C PHE A 143 -1.14 -6.82 -1.53
N SER A 144 -0.65 -5.95 -2.41
CA SER A 144 0.44 -5.02 -2.09
C SER A 144 0.02 -3.92 -1.12
N THR A 145 -1.26 -3.56 -1.13
CA THR A 145 -1.85 -2.56 -0.23
C THR A 145 -2.60 -3.20 0.94
N ALA A 146 -2.65 -4.53 1.03
CA ALA A 146 -3.32 -5.21 2.13
C ALA A 146 -2.54 -5.04 3.44
N PRO A 147 -3.22 -4.73 4.56
CA PRO A 147 -2.59 -4.80 5.88
C PRO A 147 -1.94 -6.16 6.11
N LYS A 148 -0.78 -6.20 6.77
CA LYS A 148 -0.02 -7.44 7.02
C LYS A 148 -0.82 -8.54 7.75
N PHE A 149 -1.83 -8.15 8.52
CA PHE A 149 -2.71 -9.04 9.27
C PHE A 149 -3.95 -9.49 8.48
N SER A 150 -4.05 -9.10 7.21
CA SER A 150 -5.15 -9.44 6.32
C SER A 150 -4.63 -10.15 5.08
N TYR A 151 -5.54 -10.81 4.37
CA TYR A 151 -5.22 -11.55 3.17
C TYR A 151 -5.12 -10.64 1.94
N GLN A 152 -6.15 -9.82 1.70
CA GLN A 152 -6.26 -9.02 0.47
C GLN A 152 -7.20 -7.83 0.69
N VAL A 153 -6.98 -6.77 -0.08
CA VAL A 153 -7.91 -5.63 -0.20
C VAL A 153 -8.64 -5.73 -1.53
N PHE A 154 -9.96 -5.63 -1.50
CA PHE A 154 -10.81 -5.53 -2.68
C PHE A 154 -11.33 -4.12 -2.87
N ILE A 155 -11.34 -3.66 -4.10
CA ILE A 155 -11.91 -2.38 -4.51
C ILE A 155 -13.04 -2.69 -5.48
N THR A 156 -14.27 -2.40 -5.05
CA THR A 156 -15.47 -2.51 -5.89
C THR A 156 -15.69 -1.16 -6.55
N ARG A 157 -15.85 -1.16 -7.86
CA ARG A 157 -16.11 0.01 -8.67
C ARG A 157 -17.25 -0.23 -9.63
N ASN A 158 -18.00 0.81 -9.93
CA ASN A 158 -18.94 0.80 -11.05
C ASN A 158 -18.46 1.75 -12.14
N CYS A 159 -18.67 1.36 -13.40
CA CYS A 159 -18.38 2.18 -14.57
C CYS A 159 -19.65 2.92 -14.99
N ILE A 160 -19.57 4.24 -15.11
CA ILE A 160 -20.64 5.06 -15.67
C ILE A 160 -20.27 5.39 -17.12
N LYS A 161 -20.86 4.65 -18.06
CA LYS A 161 -20.56 4.74 -19.50
C LYS A 161 -20.73 6.15 -20.04
N GLU A 162 -21.78 6.85 -19.63
CA GLU A 162 -22.10 8.22 -20.06
C GLU A 162 -20.92 9.20 -19.83
N TYR A 163 -20.23 9.05 -18.69
CA TYR A 163 -19.11 9.91 -18.31
C TYR A 163 -17.75 9.26 -18.53
N ASN A 164 -17.71 8.03 -19.06
CA ASN A 164 -16.49 7.22 -19.22
C ASN A 164 -15.59 7.23 -17.97
N CYS A 165 -16.18 7.01 -16.79
CA CYS A 165 -15.46 7.09 -15.53
C CYS A 165 -15.86 5.97 -14.56
N PHE A 166 -14.95 5.69 -13.63
CA PHE A 166 -15.14 4.72 -12.56
C PHE A 166 -15.40 5.44 -11.24
N TYR A 167 -16.41 4.99 -10.52
CA TYR A 167 -16.62 5.37 -9.13
C TYR A 167 -16.31 4.19 -8.24
N THR A 168 -15.50 4.42 -7.21
CA THR A 168 -15.34 3.44 -6.13
C THR A 168 -16.63 3.40 -5.35
N THR A 169 -17.17 2.20 -5.14
CA THR A 169 -18.36 1.94 -4.34
C THR A 169 -17.94 1.54 -2.93
N SER A 170 -16.98 0.61 -2.84
CA SER A 170 -16.49 0.11 -1.56
C SER A 170 -15.01 -0.25 -1.62
N ILE A 171 -14.35 -0.16 -0.47
CA ILE A 171 -13.05 -0.77 -0.22
C ILE A 171 -13.24 -1.81 0.87
N SER A 172 -12.77 -3.03 0.66
CA SER A 172 -12.99 -4.13 1.58
C SER A 172 -11.68 -4.81 1.95
N ILE A 173 -11.52 -5.18 3.21
CA ILE A 173 -10.37 -5.94 3.72
C ILE A 173 -10.86 -7.34 4.06
N LEU A 174 -10.26 -8.37 3.48
CA LEU A 174 -10.58 -9.76 3.77
C LEU A 174 -9.48 -10.39 4.62
N ASN A 175 -9.90 -11.12 5.65
CA ASN A 175 -9.00 -11.89 6.52
C ASN A 175 -8.60 -13.23 5.88
N ASN A 176 -9.42 -13.79 4.99
CA ASN A 176 -9.12 -15.01 4.23
C ASN A 176 -9.97 -15.13 2.95
N LYS A 177 -9.57 -16.02 2.06
CA LYS A 177 -10.17 -16.26 0.73
C LYS A 177 -11.37 -17.21 0.68
N LYS A 178 -12.09 -17.40 1.79
CA LYS A 178 -13.26 -18.29 1.81
C LYS A 178 -14.40 -17.68 0.99
N GLN A 179 -15.08 -18.50 0.19
CA GLN A 179 -16.21 -18.06 -0.64
C GLN A 179 -17.27 -17.29 0.16
N ALA A 180 -17.58 -17.74 1.37
CA ALA A 180 -18.52 -17.08 2.27
C ALA A 180 -18.18 -15.60 2.56
N ASN A 181 -16.89 -15.23 2.55
CA ASN A 181 -16.49 -13.84 2.76
C ASN A 181 -16.81 -12.96 1.55
N TYR A 182 -16.64 -13.49 0.34
CA TYR A 182 -17.06 -12.80 -0.89
C TYR A 182 -18.58 -12.65 -0.94
N GLU A 183 -19.32 -13.67 -0.51
CA GLU A 183 -20.78 -13.61 -0.41
C GLU A 183 -21.23 -12.51 0.56
N ILE A 184 -20.61 -12.42 1.74
CA ILE A 184 -20.90 -11.35 2.71
C ILE A 184 -20.55 -9.97 2.14
N LEU A 185 -19.40 -9.85 1.48
CA LEU A 185 -18.97 -8.60 0.84
C LEU A 185 -20.00 -8.11 -0.18
N LEU A 186 -20.39 -8.97 -1.13
CA LEU A 186 -21.34 -8.60 -2.18
C LEU A 186 -22.72 -8.31 -1.60
N ASN A 187 -23.17 -9.09 -0.62
CA ASN A 187 -24.45 -8.87 0.05
C ASN A 187 -24.51 -7.52 0.76
N GLU A 188 -23.51 -7.19 1.58
CA GLU A 188 -23.49 -5.93 2.34
C GLU A 188 -23.30 -4.72 1.43
N VAL A 189 -22.51 -4.84 0.36
CA VAL A 189 -22.42 -3.77 -0.65
C VAL A 189 -23.79 -3.50 -1.27
N ASN A 190 -24.46 -4.55 -1.76
CA ASN A 190 -25.76 -4.39 -2.41
C ASN A 190 -26.85 -3.88 -1.44
N LYS A 191 -26.86 -4.35 -0.19
CA LYS A 191 -27.86 -4.01 0.83
C LYS A 191 -28.05 -2.51 1.02
N ASN A 192 -26.99 -1.71 0.91
CA ASN A 192 -27.11 -0.26 1.07
C ASN A 192 -27.63 0.41 -0.18
N ALA A 193 -27.19 -0.02 -1.36
CA ALA A 193 -27.71 0.47 -2.62
C ALA A 193 -29.19 0.12 -2.85
N PHE A 194 -29.69 -1.01 -2.32
CA PHE A 194 -31.12 -1.35 -2.32
C PHE A 194 -32.01 -0.24 -1.73
N LYS A 195 -31.53 0.45 -0.68
CA LYS A 195 -32.27 1.55 -0.03
C LYS A 195 -32.52 2.72 -0.98
N TYR A 196 -31.63 2.93 -1.95
CA TYR A 196 -31.70 4.05 -2.89
C TYR A 196 -32.46 3.71 -4.18
N LYS A 197 -32.73 2.43 -4.45
CA LYS A 197 -33.41 1.96 -5.67
C LYS A 197 -34.81 1.40 -5.40
N ASN A 198 -35.54 1.93 -4.42
CA ASN A 198 -36.90 1.46 -4.06
C ASN A 198 -37.00 -0.07 -3.93
N ASN A 199 -35.97 -0.72 -3.36
CA ASN A 199 -35.87 -2.17 -3.19
C ASN A 199 -35.78 -3.01 -4.49
N VAL A 200 -35.45 -2.41 -5.64
CA VAL A 200 -35.18 -3.16 -6.88
C VAL A 200 -33.81 -3.86 -6.78
N ILE A 201 -33.78 -5.15 -7.18
CA ILE A 201 -32.56 -5.97 -7.19
C ILE A 201 -31.50 -5.36 -8.11
N ILE A 202 -30.29 -5.23 -7.56
CA ILE A 202 -29.10 -4.86 -8.32
C ILE A 202 -28.60 -6.13 -9.01
N SER A 203 -28.74 -6.17 -10.33
CA SER A 203 -28.18 -7.21 -11.19
C SER A 203 -27.37 -6.51 -12.29
N PRO A 204 -26.03 -6.57 -12.25
CA PRO A 204 -25.18 -6.04 -13.29
C PRO A 204 -25.36 -6.83 -14.59
N ILE A 205 -25.23 -6.12 -15.71
CA ILE A 205 -25.11 -6.73 -17.04
C ILE A 205 -23.71 -7.37 -17.18
N LYS A 206 -22.68 -6.70 -16.65
CA LYS A 206 -21.31 -7.19 -16.66
C LYS A 206 -20.70 -7.09 -15.26
N PHE A 207 -20.21 -8.21 -14.77
CA PHE A 207 -19.40 -8.27 -13.56
C PHE A 207 -18.02 -8.78 -13.92
N GLN A 208 -17.03 -7.89 -13.82
CA GLN A 208 -15.63 -8.22 -14.03
C GLN A 208 -14.95 -8.31 -12.68
N CYS A 209 -14.33 -9.45 -12.40
CA CYS A 209 -13.50 -9.62 -11.21
C CYS A 209 -12.19 -10.30 -11.56
N ASP A 210 -11.27 -10.32 -10.58
CA ASP A 210 -10.10 -11.17 -10.66
C ASP A 210 -10.45 -12.63 -10.93
N PHE A 211 -9.51 -13.36 -11.54
CA PHE A 211 -9.61 -14.79 -11.85
C PHE A 211 -9.52 -15.66 -10.58
N GLU A 212 -10.35 -15.37 -9.57
CA GLU A 212 -10.50 -16.18 -8.38
C GLU A 212 -11.87 -16.88 -8.36
N LYS A 213 -11.85 -18.20 -8.18
CA LYS A 213 -13.06 -19.04 -8.18
C LYS A 213 -14.07 -18.64 -7.11
N GLY A 214 -13.59 -18.24 -5.93
CA GLY A 214 -14.45 -17.89 -4.79
C GLY A 214 -15.36 -16.69 -5.08
N ILE A 215 -14.78 -15.58 -5.56
CA ILE A 215 -15.56 -14.38 -5.89
C ILE A 215 -16.44 -14.59 -7.12
N SER A 216 -15.97 -15.34 -8.13
CA SER A 216 -16.78 -15.67 -9.31
C SER A 216 -18.03 -16.46 -8.91
N ASN A 217 -17.90 -17.49 -8.06
CA ASN A 217 -19.05 -18.25 -7.55
C ASN A 217 -20.01 -17.39 -6.73
N ALA A 218 -19.48 -16.52 -5.87
CA ALA A 218 -20.30 -15.60 -5.09
C ALA A 218 -21.07 -14.64 -6.00
N ALA A 219 -20.43 -14.09 -7.04
CA ALA A 219 -21.07 -13.19 -8.00
C ALA A 219 -22.22 -13.88 -8.74
N LYS A 220 -22.02 -15.11 -9.25
CA LYS A 220 -23.08 -15.90 -9.90
C LYS A 220 -24.28 -16.12 -8.99
N LYS A 221 -24.03 -16.40 -7.71
CA LYS A 221 -25.08 -16.60 -6.70
C LYS A 221 -25.93 -15.34 -6.46
N PHE A 222 -25.32 -14.16 -6.44
CA PHE A 222 -26.02 -12.91 -6.07
C PHE A 222 -26.58 -12.14 -7.27
N PHE A 223 -25.91 -12.19 -8.42
CA PHE A 223 -26.23 -11.35 -9.57
C PHE A 223 -26.99 -12.07 -10.68
N LEU A 224 -27.23 -13.38 -10.55
CA LEU A 224 -27.88 -14.24 -11.56
C LEU A 224 -27.16 -14.22 -12.93
N ILE A 225 -25.83 -14.12 -12.89
CA ILE A 225 -24.91 -14.11 -14.05
C ILE A 225 -24.14 -15.44 -14.19
#